data_AF-V7CEA1-F1
#
_entry.id   AF-V7CEA1-F1
#
_cell.length_a   1.000
_cell.length_b   1.000
_cell.length_c   1.000
_cell.angle_alpha   90.00
_cell.angle_beta   90.00
_cell.angle_gamma   90.00
#
_symmetry.space_group_name_H-M   'P 1'
#
loop_
_entity.id
_entity.type
_entity.pdbx_description
1 polymer ?
#
loop_
_entity_poly.entity_id
_entity_poly.type
_entity_poly.pdbx_seq_one_letter_code
_entity_poly.pdbx_strand_id
1 'polypeptide(L)'
;MATHVGTICGALKRFTRPHSSNWVSKKKGFCCKMSTESPSLTHTITLPNKPNEPVHIVAASGVSHSDFWSAVESSLFKQWLHNLQTENGVLADGTMTLRQVLVQGVDMFGKRIGFLKFKADIFYKETGKKIPGIVFARGPAVAVLILLESDGETYAVLTEQARVPVGRIILELPAGMLDDNKGDFVGTAVCEVEEEIGIKLNVEDMVDLTAFLDSKTGCRFFPSGVCF
;
A
#
# COMPACT_ATOMS: atom_id res chain seq x y z
N MET A 1 26.81 28.25 -34.94
CA MET A 1 26.55 26.93 -35.56
C MET A 1 25.46 26.27 -34.76
N ALA A 2 24.29 26.09 -35.36
CA ALA A 2 23.10 25.56 -34.71
C ALA A 2 23.11 24.03 -34.77
N THR A 3 22.98 23.37 -33.63
CA THR A 3 22.81 21.91 -33.54
C THR A 3 21.37 21.57 -33.17
N HIS A 4 20.66 21.13 -34.21
CA HIS A 4 19.46 20.29 -34.26
C HIS A 4 18.71 19.97 -32.95
N VAL A 5 17.48 20.51 -32.85
CA VAL A 5 16.40 19.96 -32.01
C VAL A 5 15.73 18.83 -32.80
N GLY A 6 15.85 17.60 -32.31
CA GLY A 6 15.15 16.44 -32.85
C GLY A 6 13.68 16.46 -32.45
N THR A 7 12.81 16.86 -33.38
CA THR A 7 11.37 16.57 -33.30
C THR A 7 11.15 15.11 -33.66
N ILE A 8 10.55 14.32 -32.78
CA ILE A 8 9.99 13.01 -33.13
C ILE A 8 8.47 13.12 -33.03
N CYS A 9 7.82 13.07 -34.19
CA CYS A 9 6.38 12.97 -34.37
C CYS A 9 6.08 11.66 -35.12
N GLY A 10 5.09 10.89 -34.64
CA GLY A 10 4.57 9.68 -35.29
C GLY A 10 4.19 8.61 -34.25
N ALA A 11 3.01 8.00 -34.21
CA ALA A 11 1.98 7.85 -35.22
C ALA A 11 0.57 7.72 -34.59
N LEU A 12 -0.40 8.42 -35.17
CA LEU A 12 -1.84 8.17 -34.95
C LEU A 12 -2.23 6.86 -35.66
N LYS A 13 -2.63 5.83 -34.92
CA LYS A 13 -3.35 4.67 -35.50
C LYS A 13 -4.85 4.88 -35.36
N ARG A 14 -5.53 5.04 -36.50
CA ARG A 14 -6.99 5.00 -36.61
C ARG A 14 -7.49 3.61 -36.22
N PHE A 15 -8.39 3.53 -35.24
CA PHE A 15 -9.15 2.31 -34.94
C PHE A 15 -10.32 2.19 -35.91
N THR A 16 -10.25 1.20 -36.81
CA THR A 16 -11.41 0.75 -37.59
C THR A 16 -12.18 -0.32 -36.80
N ARG A 17 -13.50 -0.19 -36.75
CA ARG A 17 -14.42 -1.17 -36.15
C ARG A 17 -14.34 -2.51 -36.90
N PRO A 18 -14.23 -3.67 -36.22
CA PRO A 18 -14.49 -4.95 -36.86
C PRO A 18 -16.00 -5.18 -36.99
N HIS A 19 -16.34 -5.68 -38.16
CA HIS A 19 -17.67 -6.04 -38.63
C HIS A 19 -18.30 -7.18 -37.81
N SER A 20 -19.61 -7.11 -37.63
CA SER A 20 -20.46 -8.15 -37.04
C SER A 20 -20.41 -9.46 -37.83
N SER A 21 -20.26 -10.60 -37.16
CA SER A 21 -20.65 -11.90 -37.70
C SER A 21 -21.49 -12.68 -36.69
N ASN A 22 -22.63 -13.17 -37.17
CA ASN A 22 -23.64 -13.92 -36.43
C ASN A 22 -23.07 -15.26 -35.97
N TRP A 23 -23.15 -15.54 -34.67
CA TRP A 23 -22.92 -16.88 -34.13
C TRP A 23 -24.16 -17.42 -33.43
N VAL A 24 -24.57 -18.58 -33.92
CA VAL A 24 -25.79 -19.32 -33.60
C VAL A 24 -25.78 -19.81 -32.16
N SER A 25 -26.89 -19.58 -31.47
CA SER A 25 -27.12 -19.98 -30.08
C SER A 25 -27.22 -21.52 -29.96
N LYS A 26 -26.26 -22.14 -29.27
CA LYS A 26 -26.43 -23.49 -28.70
C LYS A 26 -26.59 -23.35 -27.19
N LYS A 27 -27.84 -23.46 -26.71
CA LYS A 27 -28.17 -23.61 -25.29
C LYS A 27 -27.55 -24.90 -24.76
N LYS A 28 -26.47 -24.80 -23.98
CA LYS A 28 -26.06 -25.84 -23.02
C LYS A 28 -26.48 -25.37 -21.64
N GLY A 29 -27.31 -26.17 -20.97
CA GLY A 29 -27.80 -25.90 -19.64
C GLY A 29 -26.65 -25.71 -18.66
N PHE A 30 -26.58 -24.52 -18.05
CA PHE A 30 -25.76 -24.29 -16.88
C PHE A 30 -26.45 -25.00 -15.70
N CYS A 31 -25.92 -26.15 -15.32
CA CYS A 31 -26.16 -26.71 -14.00
C CYS A 31 -25.34 -25.88 -13.00
N CYS A 32 -26.00 -24.99 -12.27
CA CYS A 32 -25.42 -24.33 -11.10
C CYS A 32 -25.10 -25.42 -10.08
N LYS A 33 -23.85 -25.90 -10.10
CA LYS A 33 -23.29 -26.56 -8.92
C LYS A 33 -23.33 -25.52 -7.81
N MET A 34 -24.16 -25.76 -6.81
CA MET A 34 -24.09 -25.06 -5.53
C MET A 34 -22.66 -25.19 -5.04
N SER A 35 -21.96 -24.05 -4.95
CA SER A 35 -20.65 -24.01 -4.32
C SER A 35 -20.82 -24.49 -2.90
N THR A 36 -20.29 -25.68 -2.60
CA THR A 36 -20.03 -26.12 -1.24
C THR A 36 -19.23 -25.01 -0.58
N GLU A 37 -19.75 -24.41 0.49
CA GLU A 37 -19.01 -23.42 1.27
C GLU A 37 -17.68 -24.06 1.71
N SER A 38 -16.59 -23.67 1.05
CA SER A 38 -15.25 -24.00 1.51
C SER A 38 -15.15 -23.53 2.96
N PRO A 39 -14.64 -24.35 3.90
CA PRO A 39 -14.53 -23.93 5.28
C PRO A 39 -13.76 -22.62 5.35
N SER A 40 -14.34 -21.62 6.02
CA SER A 40 -13.71 -20.30 6.14
C SER A 40 -12.39 -20.46 6.88
N LEU A 41 -11.29 -20.20 6.18
CA LEU A 41 -9.95 -20.32 6.76
C LEU A 41 -9.84 -19.36 7.94
N THR A 42 -9.57 -19.92 9.11
CA THR A 42 -9.62 -19.19 10.39
C THR A 42 -8.37 -19.49 11.19
N HIS A 43 -7.82 -18.46 11.82
CA HIS A 43 -6.72 -18.53 12.76
C HIS A 43 -7.08 -17.73 14.02
N THR A 44 -6.63 -18.16 15.19
CA THR A 44 -6.90 -17.48 16.45
C THR A 44 -5.58 -17.02 17.04
N ILE A 45 -5.54 -15.75 17.45
CA ILE A 45 -4.41 -15.17 18.16
C ILE A 45 -4.84 -14.70 19.54
N THR A 46 -3.89 -14.67 20.46
CA THR A 46 -4.07 -14.10 21.79
C THR A 46 -3.20 -12.86 21.92
N LEU A 47 -3.80 -11.75 22.33
CA LEU A 47 -3.08 -10.50 22.54
C LEU A 47 -2.39 -10.53 23.92
N PRO A 48 -1.10 -10.14 24.03
CA PRO A 48 -0.38 -10.06 25.30
C PRO A 48 -1.15 -9.31 26.40
N ASN A 49 -1.78 -8.18 26.06
CA ASN A 49 -2.50 -7.36 27.03
C ASN A 49 -3.86 -7.96 27.42
N LYS A 50 -4.34 -9.00 26.73
CA LYS A 50 -5.67 -9.61 26.93
C LYS A 50 -5.65 -11.13 26.68
N PRO A 51 -5.02 -11.92 27.57
CA PRO A 51 -4.84 -13.36 27.37
C PRO A 51 -6.15 -14.17 27.30
N ASN A 52 -7.25 -13.64 27.85
CA ASN A 52 -8.54 -14.31 27.95
C ASN A 52 -9.55 -13.88 26.87
N GLU A 53 -9.19 -12.94 25.97
CA GLU A 53 -10.03 -12.47 24.88
C GLU A 53 -9.37 -12.85 23.54
N PRO A 54 -9.59 -14.07 23.00
CA PRO A 54 -9.00 -14.47 21.73
C PRO A 54 -9.55 -13.63 20.56
N VAL A 55 -8.67 -13.29 19.62
CA VAL A 55 -9.04 -12.59 18.39
C VAL A 55 -9.05 -13.58 17.24
N HIS A 56 -10.17 -13.62 16.50
CA HIS A 56 -10.30 -14.48 15.33
C HIS A 56 -9.85 -13.74 14.07
N ILE A 57 -8.96 -14.34 13.29
CA ILE A 57 -8.57 -13.88 11.97
C ILE A 57 -9.21 -14.82 10.96
N VAL A 58 -10.01 -14.26 10.06
CA VAL A 58 -10.85 -15.03 9.11
C VAL A 58 -10.56 -14.56 7.70
N ALA A 59 -10.47 -15.49 6.76
CA ALA A 59 -10.39 -15.19 5.34
C ALA A 59 -11.78 -14.88 4.75
N ALA A 60 -11.91 -13.80 3.99
CA ALA A 60 -13.08 -13.54 3.17
C ALA A 60 -13.16 -14.55 2.01
N SER A 61 -14.36 -14.69 1.43
CA SER A 61 -14.57 -15.49 0.23
C SER A 61 -13.64 -15.04 -0.90
N GLY A 62 -12.88 -15.97 -1.47
CA GLY A 62 -11.95 -15.71 -2.56
C GLY A 62 -10.49 -15.48 -2.14
N VAL A 63 -10.20 -15.32 -0.85
CA VAL A 63 -8.81 -15.30 -0.35
C VAL A 63 -8.28 -16.73 -0.31
N SER A 64 -7.14 -16.97 -0.98
CA SER A 64 -6.53 -18.30 -1.02
C SER A 64 -5.86 -18.65 0.32
N HIS A 65 -5.55 -19.93 0.53
CA HIS A 65 -4.84 -20.37 1.73
C HIS A 65 -3.45 -19.74 1.84
N SER A 66 -2.70 -19.66 0.74
CA SER A 66 -1.38 -19.03 0.71
C SER A 66 -1.45 -17.54 1.01
N ASP A 67 -2.44 -16.84 0.45
CA ASP A 67 -2.59 -15.40 0.65
C ASP A 67 -2.98 -15.08 2.09
N PHE A 68 -3.88 -15.87 2.67
CA PHE A 68 -4.27 -15.72 4.07
C PHE A 68 -3.08 -15.84 5.02
N TRP A 69 -2.27 -16.90 4.88
CA TRP A 69 -1.10 -17.07 5.74
C TRP A 69 -0.03 -16.02 5.46
N SER A 70 0.16 -15.67 4.19
CA SER A 70 1.06 -14.56 3.83
C SER A 70 0.62 -13.27 4.53
N ALA A 71 -0.68 -12.95 4.53
CA ALA A 71 -1.24 -11.80 5.23
C ALA A 71 -0.98 -11.85 6.75
N VAL A 72 -1.32 -12.96 7.40
CA VAL A 72 -1.14 -13.15 8.86
C VAL A 72 0.33 -13.06 9.26
N GLU A 73 1.23 -13.60 8.45
CA GLU A 73 2.66 -13.65 8.73
C GLU A 73 3.41 -12.37 8.32
N SER A 74 2.76 -11.49 7.55
CA SER A 74 3.37 -10.27 7.04
C SER A 74 3.82 -9.29 8.12
N SER A 75 4.87 -8.53 7.80
CA SER A 75 5.30 -7.37 8.59
C SER A 75 4.17 -6.36 8.73
N LEU A 76 3.40 -6.12 7.66
CA LEU A 76 2.27 -5.19 7.65
C LEU A 76 1.23 -5.51 8.73
N PHE A 77 0.79 -6.77 8.78
CA PHE A 77 -0.23 -7.20 9.74
C PHE A 77 0.31 -7.21 11.17
N LYS A 78 1.51 -7.75 11.37
CA LYS A 78 2.17 -7.81 12.69
C LYS A 78 2.45 -6.42 13.24
N GLN A 79 2.92 -5.49 12.41
CA GLN A 79 3.17 -4.11 12.82
C GLN A 79 1.88 -3.37 13.16
N TRP A 80 0.82 -3.57 12.37
CA TRP A 80 -0.49 -3.01 12.70
C TRP A 80 -0.98 -3.52 14.06
N LEU A 81 -0.92 -4.83 14.30
CA LEU A 81 -1.34 -5.45 15.56
C LEU A 81 -0.50 -4.96 16.76
N HIS A 82 0.80 -4.79 16.56
CA HIS A 82 1.71 -4.20 17.55
C HIS A 82 1.29 -2.77 17.88
N ASN A 83 1.05 -1.93 16.86
CA ASN A 83 0.66 -0.52 17.03
C ASN A 83 -0.66 -0.34 17.77
N LEU A 84 -1.60 -1.29 17.67
CA LEU A 84 -2.82 -1.23 18.48
C LEU A 84 -2.54 -1.30 19.99
N GLN A 85 -1.42 -1.90 20.39
CA GLN A 85 -1.07 -2.24 21.77
C GLN A 85 0.02 -1.35 22.38
N THR A 86 0.63 -0.47 21.59
CA THR A 86 1.61 0.51 22.09
C THR A 86 0.94 1.52 23.03
N GLU A 87 1.72 2.34 23.74
CA GLU A 87 1.22 3.33 24.70
C GLU A 87 0.12 4.25 24.14
N ASN A 88 0.26 4.67 22.88
CA ASN A 88 -0.73 5.52 22.18
C ASN A 88 -1.68 4.70 21.27
N GLY A 89 -1.66 3.38 21.39
CA GLY A 89 -2.46 2.46 20.59
C GLY A 89 -3.93 2.46 21.01
N VAL A 90 -4.83 2.14 20.09
CA VAL A 90 -6.28 2.15 20.35
C VAL A 90 -6.73 1.10 21.38
N LEU A 91 -5.90 0.12 21.71
CA LEU A 91 -6.18 -0.91 22.72
C LEU A 91 -5.38 -0.69 24.02
N ALA A 92 -4.60 0.38 24.13
CA ALA A 92 -3.65 0.61 25.22
C ALA A 92 -4.32 0.75 26.59
N ASP A 93 -5.38 1.56 26.67
CA ASP A 93 -6.09 1.88 27.91
C ASP A 93 -7.17 0.85 28.29
N GLY A 94 -7.35 -0.18 27.46
CA GLY A 94 -8.35 -1.23 27.66
C GLY A 94 -9.80 -0.82 27.38
N THR A 95 -10.08 0.44 27.03
CA THR A 95 -11.44 0.95 26.74
C THR A 95 -12.03 0.35 25.47
N MET A 96 -11.18 -0.02 24.52
CA MET A 96 -11.58 -0.69 23.29
C MET A 96 -11.14 -2.14 23.26
N THR A 97 -11.80 -2.96 22.45
CA THR A 97 -11.42 -4.35 22.20
C THR A 97 -11.52 -4.74 20.73
N LEU A 98 -10.54 -5.52 20.26
CA LEU A 98 -10.52 -6.14 18.94
C LEU A 98 -11.09 -7.55 19.08
N ARG A 99 -12.12 -7.90 18.30
CA ARG A 99 -12.74 -9.25 18.35
C ARG A 99 -12.39 -10.11 17.16
N GLN A 100 -12.35 -9.50 15.97
CA GLN A 100 -12.13 -10.21 14.73
C GLN A 100 -11.35 -9.36 13.73
N VAL A 101 -10.59 -10.01 12.88
CA VAL A 101 -10.03 -9.46 11.66
C VAL A 101 -10.53 -10.29 10.49
N LEU A 102 -11.15 -9.64 9.50
CA LEU A 102 -11.51 -10.26 8.23
C LEU A 102 -10.51 -9.84 7.15
N VAL A 103 -9.65 -10.76 6.71
CA VAL A 103 -8.73 -10.54 5.58
C VAL A 103 -9.56 -10.54 4.30
N GLN A 104 -9.55 -9.43 3.57
CA GLN A 104 -10.40 -9.23 2.39
C GLN A 104 -9.65 -9.39 1.07
N GLY A 105 -8.35 -9.13 1.05
CA GLY A 105 -7.55 -9.22 -0.16
C GLY A 105 -6.07 -9.00 0.10
N VAL A 106 -5.25 -9.65 -0.72
CA VAL A 106 -3.79 -9.58 -0.70
C VAL A 106 -3.33 -9.38 -2.13
N ASP A 107 -2.57 -8.32 -2.37
CA ASP A 107 -1.96 -8.06 -3.67
C ASP A 107 -0.46 -8.31 -3.56
N MET A 108 0.03 -9.28 -4.34
CA MET A 108 1.43 -9.70 -4.33
C MET A 108 2.24 -8.95 -5.40
N PHE A 109 3.37 -8.37 -5.00
CA PHE A 109 4.37 -7.79 -5.89
C PHE A 109 5.57 -8.72 -5.96
N GLY A 110 5.57 -9.62 -6.94
CA GLY A 110 6.50 -10.74 -6.99
C GLY A 110 6.32 -11.66 -5.79
N LYS A 111 7.31 -11.70 -4.90
CA LYS A 111 7.28 -12.54 -3.68
C LYS A 111 6.80 -11.78 -2.42
N ARG A 112 6.64 -10.46 -2.51
CA ARG A 112 6.30 -9.60 -1.37
C ARG A 112 4.83 -9.21 -1.41
N ILE A 113 4.25 -8.92 -0.25
CA ILE A 113 2.93 -8.29 -0.19
C ILE A 113 3.09 -6.81 -0.54
N GLY A 114 2.46 -6.39 -1.63
CA GLY A 114 2.35 -4.98 -2.00
C GLY A 114 1.25 -4.28 -1.22
N PHE A 115 0.05 -4.86 -1.23
CA PHE A 115 -1.09 -4.35 -0.48
C PHE A 115 -1.81 -5.44 0.30
N LEU A 116 -2.30 -5.06 1.47
CA LEU A 116 -3.11 -5.92 2.33
C LEU A 116 -4.38 -5.18 2.74
N LYS A 117 -5.54 -5.73 2.40
CA LYS A 117 -6.85 -5.18 2.76
C LYS A 117 -7.54 -6.08 3.78
N PHE A 118 -7.96 -5.49 4.89
CA PHE A 118 -8.72 -6.21 5.90
C PHE A 118 -9.68 -5.29 6.67
N LYS A 119 -10.61 -5.92 7.39
CA LYS A 119 -11.54 -5.23 8.29
C LYS A 119 -11.31 -5.71 9.71
N ALA A 120 -10.98 -4.79 10.60
CA ALA A 120 -10.86 -5.00 12.02
C ALA A 120 -12.16 -4.64 12.74
N ASP A 121 -12.61 -5.55 13.59
CA ASP A 121 -13.82 -5.41 14.38
C ASP A 121 -13.45 -4.91 15.78
N ILE A 122 -13.34 -3.59 15.90
CA ILE A 122 -12.98 -2.88 17.13
C ILE A 122 -14.20 -2.19 17.74
N PHE A 123 -14.39 -2.36 19.05
CA PHE A 123 -15.54 -1.87 19.80
C PHE A 123 -15.12 -1.17 21.09
N TYR A 124 -15.82 -0.11 21.46
CA TYR A 124 -15.79 0.41 22.83
C TYR A 124 -16.44 -0.60 23.78
N LYS A 125 -15.76 -0.95 24.89
CA LYS A 125 -16.27 -1.92 25.87
C LYS A 125 -17.52 -1.43 26.58
N GLU A 126 -17.58 -0.15 26.95
CA GLU A 126 -18.68 0.43 27.72
C GLU A 126 -19.98 0.52 26.91
N THR A 127 -19.88 0.98 25.66
CA THR A 127 -21.05 1.26 24.82
C THR A 127 -21.38 0.13 23.86
N GLY A 128 -20.45 -0.80 23.63
CA GLY A 128 -20.53 -1.79 22.56
C GLY A 128 -20.50 -1.18 21.15
N LYS A 129 -20.25 0.14 21.01
CA LYS A 129 -20.24 0.80 19.71
C LYS A 129 -18.98 0.43 18.92
N LYS A 130 -19.19 0.07 17.66
CA LYS A 130 -18.12 -0.24 16.70
C LYS A 130 -17.50 1.04 16.14
N ILE A 131 -16.17 1.07 16.01
CA ILE A 131 -15.46 2.13 15.27
C ILE A 131 -15.17 1.68 13.83
N PRO A 132 -14.97 2.61 12.89
CA PRO A 132 -14.47 2.27 11.56
C PRO A 132 -13.14 1.53 11.65
N GLY A 133 -13.06 0.34 11.06
CA GLY A 133 -11.89 -0.53 11.12
C GLY A 133 -11.48 -1.09 9.76
N ILE A 134 -11.78 -0.38 8.67
CA ILE A 134 -11.28 -0.77 7.35
C ILE A 134 -9.81 -0.36 7.29
N VAL A 135 -8.95 -1.32 6.96
CA VAL A 135 -7.51 -1.11 6.85
C VAL A 135 -7.06 -1.48 5.46
N PHE A 136 -6.35 -0.56 4.82
CA PHE A 136 -5.61 -0.78 3.60
C PHE A 136 -4.13 -0.53 3.91
N ALA A 137 -3.41 -1.61 4.15
CA ALA A 137 -2.02 -1.58 4.58
C ALA A 137 -1.08 -1.70 3.38
N ARG A 138 -0.03 -0.87 3.42
CA ARG A 138 1.10 -0.85 2.49
C ARG A 138 2.38 -0.67 3.31
N GLY A 139 3.50 -1.14 2.78
CA GLY A 139 4.82 -0.88 3.36
C GLY A 139 5.15 0.62 3.43
N PRO A 140 6.16 0.99 4.25
CA PRO A 140 6.64 2.36 4.31
C PRO A 140 7.18 2.80 2.95
N ALA A 141 7.16 4.11 2.71
CA ALA A 141 7.59 4.73 1.46
C ALA A 141 8.42 5.97 1.77
N VAL A 142 9.26 6.36 0.81
CA VAL A 142 10.08 7.56 0.86
C VAL A 142 9.82 8.40 -0.39
N ALA A 143 9.91 9.72 -0.24
CA ALA A 143 9.89 10.67 -1.34
C ALA A 143 11.12 11.57 -1.23
N VAL A 144 11.73 11.93 -2.35
CA VAL A 144 12.97 12.71 -2.38
C VAL A 144 12.72 14.07 -3.02
N LEU A 145 12.97 15.14 -2.27
CA LEU A 145 13.00 16.49 -2.81
C LEU A 145 14.41 16.81 -3.30
N ILE A 146 14.57 16.93 -4.62
CA ILE A 146 15.84 17.27 -5.26
C ILE A 146 15.78 18.72 -5.70
N LEU A 147 16.68 19.54 -5.16
CA LEU A 147 16.85 20.94 -5.55
C LEU A 147 18.03 21.05 -6.52
N LEU A 148 17.78 21.61 -7.69
CA LEU A 148 18.76 21.85 -8.74
C LEU A 148 19.02 23.35 -8.84
N GLU A 149 20.26 23.76 -8.58
CA GLU A 149 20.71 25.14 -8.77
C GLU A 149 21.26 25.31 -10.19
N SER A 150 20.71 26.25 -10.96
CA SER A 150 21.15 26.54 -12.33
C SER A 150 20.89 27.99 -12.70
N ASP A 151 21.91 28.67 -13.23
CA ASP A 151 21.85 30.07 -13.68
C ASP A 151 21.33 31.08 -12.62
N GLY A 152 21.60 30.79 -11.34
CA GLY A 152 21.16 31.64 -10.22
C GLY A 152 19.73 31.37 -9.73
N GLU A 153 19.06 30.35 -10.27
CA GLU A 153 17.70 29.94 -9.91
C GLU A 153 17.70 28.52 -9.33
N THR A 154 16.81 28.29 -8.36
CA THR A 154 16.59 26.97 -7.73
C THR A 154 15.35 26.29 -8.32
N TYR A 155 15.51 25.08 -8.83
CA TYR A 155 14.44 24.26 -9.41
C TYR A 155 14.19 23.01 -8.56
N ALA A 156 12.93 22.55 -8.52
CA ALA A 156 12.60 21.23 -7.98
C ALA A 156 12.50 20.21 -9.12
N VAL A 157 13.21 19.09 -8.99
CA VAL A 157 13.11 17.98 -9.95
C VAL A 157 11.87 17.16 -9.63
N LEU A 158 10.98 17.00 -10.62
CA LEU A 158 9.75 16.22 -10.52
C LEU A 158 9.75 15.10 -11.56
N THR A 159 9.03 14.02 -11.27
CA THR A 159 8.71 12.95 -12.23
C THR A 159 7.28 13.10 -12.71
N GLU A 160 7.06 12.80 -13.99
CA GLU A 160 5.71 12.69 -14.55
C GLU A 160 5.25 11.23 -14.44
N GLN A 161 4.28 10.96 -13.55
CA GLN A 161 3.83 9.60 -13.27
C GLN A 161 2.35 9.42 -13.55
N ALA A 162 2.00 8.31 -14.21
CA ALA A 162 0.61 7.91 -14.38
C ALA A 162 0.08 7.32 -13.06
N ARG A 163 -0.83 8.03 -12.40
CA ARG A 163 -1.47 7.58 -11.17
C ARG A 163 -2.87 7.08 -11.48
N VAL A 164 -2.96 5.77 -11.72
CA VAL A 164 -4.24 5.06 -11.95
C VAL A 164 -5.29 5.36 -10.87
N PRO A 165 -4.97 5.41 -9.55
CA PRO A 165 -5.98 5.69 -8.52
C PRO A 165 -6.69 7.04 -8.67
N VAL A 166 -6.02 8.05 -9.23
CA VAL A 166 -6.60 9.38 -9.50
C VAL A 166 -6.99 9.57 -10.97
N GLY A 167 -6.70 8.58 -11.83
CA GLY A 167 -7.00 8.61 -13.27
C GLY A 167 -6.28 9.72 -14.03
N ARG A 168 -5.14 10.21 -13.53
CA ARG A 168 -4.38 11.33 -14.10
C ARG A 168 -2.89 11.02 -14.18
N ILE A 169 -2.23 11.73 -15.08
CA ILE A 169 -0.79 11.89 -15.07
C ILE A 169 -0.50 13.14 -14.23
N ILE A 170 0.39 13.02 -13.25
CA ILE A 170 0.72 14.13 -12.33
C ILE A 170 2.23 14.32 -12.28
N LEU A 171 2.63 15.56 -11.99
CA LEU A 171 4.00 15.88 -11.61
C LEU A 171 4.11 15.72 -10.09
N GLU A 172 5.02 14.87 -9.64
CA GLU A 172 5.26 14.61 -8.22
C GLU A 172 6.74 14.39 -7.93
N LEU A 173 7.09 14.31 -6.64
CA LEU A 173 8.45 13.99 -6.23
C LEU A 173 8.77 12.53 -6.58
N PRO A 174 10.01 12.22 -6.99
CA PRO A 174 10.48 10.84 -7.05
C PRO A 174 10.21 10.13 -5.72
N ALA A 175 9.55 8.98 -5.77
CA ALA A 175 9.07 8.31 -4.57
C ALA A 175 8.92 6.80 -4.75
N GLY A 176 9.33 6.05 -3.73
CA GLY A 176 9.41 4.60 -3.78
C GLY A 176 9.01 3.93 -2.47
N MET A 177 8.76 2.63 -2.53
CA MET A 177 8.49 1.84 -1.33
C MET A 177 9.79 1.34 -0.74
N LEU A 178 9.91 1.39 0.57
CA LEU A 178 11.07 0.81 1.24
C LEU A 178 10.93 -0.70 1.30
N ASP A 179 12.03 -1.39 1.02
CA ASP A 179 12.13 -2.82 1.27
C ASP A 179 12.21 -3.08 2.78
N ASP A 180 11.50 -4.11 3.26
CA ASP A 180 11.42 -4.50 4.68
C ASP A 180 12.80 -4.80 5.32
N ASN A 181 13.87 -4.86 4.51
CA ASN A 181 15.20 -5.24 4.93
C ASN A 181 16.13 -4.02 4.88
N LYS A 182 16.41 -3.44 6.06
CA LYS A 182 17.67 -2.76 6.47
C LYS A 182 17.57 -1.34 7.06
N GLY A 183 16.39 -0.71 7.15
CA GLY A 183 16.29 0.61 7.82
C GLY A 183 17.20 1.69 7.22
N ASP A 184 17.69 1.46 6.00
CA ASP A 184 18.53 2.37 5.24
C ASP A 184 17.62 3.18 4.33
N PHE A 185 16.93 4.15 4.96
CA PHE A 185 16.02 5.07 4.29
C PHE A 185 16.73 5.85 3.19
N VAL A 186 17.98 6.24 3.45
CA VAL A 186 18.79 7.06 2.55
C VAL A 186 19.26 6.23 1.36
N GLY A 187 19.80 5.02 1.60
CA GLY A 187 20.20 4.13 0.51
C GLY A 187 19.04 3.75 -0.41
N THR A 188 17.86 3.49 0.16
CA THR A 188 16.67 3.20 -0.65
C THR A 188 16.21 4.42 -1.45
N ALA A 189 16.21 5.61 -0.84
CA ALA A 189 15.87 6.86 -1.52
C ALA A 189 16.80 7.14 -2.71
N VAL A 190 18.11 6.89 -2.58
CA VAL A 190 19.07 7.02 -3.69
C VAL A 190 18.75 6.04 -4.81
N CYS A 191 18.53 4.76 -4.49
CA CYS A 191 18.21 3.75 -5.50
C CYS A 191 16.95 4.12 -6.30
N GLU A 192 15.88 4.54 -5.63
CA GLU A 192 14.62 4.93 -6.27
C GLU A 192 14.80 6.13 -7.21
N VAL A 193 15.59 7.14 -6.80
CA VAL A 193 15.93 8.28 -7.66
C VAL A 193 16.76 7.85 -8.87
N GLU A 194 17.77 7.01 -8.67
CA GLU A 194 18.59 6.50 -9.77
C GLU A 194 17.76 5.72 -10.79
N GLU A 195 16.80 4.90 -10.32
CA GLU A 195 15.90 4.12 -11.17
C GLU A 195 14.87 4.98 -11.92
N GLU A 196 14.28 5.99 -11.27
CA GLU A 196 13.22 6.80 -11.86
C GLU A 196 13.74 7.93 -12.76
N ILE A 197 14.84 8.61 -12.38
CA ILE A 197 15.34 9.80 -13.10
C ILE A 197 16.75 9.64 -13.67
N GLY A 198 17.48 8.56 -13.37
CA GLY A 198 18.82 8.32 -13.89
C GLY A 198 19.90 9.23 -13.32
N ILE A 199 19.63 9.94 -12.22
CA ILE A 199 20.58 10.82 -11.54
C ILE A 199 21.17 10.08 -10.34
N LYS A 200 22.50 10.00 -10.30
CA LYS A 200 23.22 9.47 -9.14
C LYS A 200 23.36 10.54 -8.07
N LEU A 201 22.79 10.28 -6.89
CA LEU A 201 22.89 11.16 -5.74
C LEU A 201 24.05 10.72 -4.83
N ASN A 202 24.78 11.69 -4.28
CA ASN A 202 25.71 11.41 -3.20
C ASN A 202 24.93 11.34 -1.89
N VAL A 203 25.04 10.21 -1.19
CA VAL A 203 24.39 9.97 0.11
C VAL A 203 24.77 11.05 1.14
N GLU A 204 26.01 11.53 1.10
CA GLU A 204 26.55 12.53 2.03
C GLU A 204 25.87 13.90 1.90
N ASP A 205 25.32 14.21 0.73
CA ASP A 205 24.62 15.47 0.45
C ASP A 205 23.12 15.38 0.80
N MET A 206 22.63 14.20 1.19
CA MET A 206 21.22 14.00 1.51
C MET A 206 20.90 14.42 2.93
N VAL A 207 19.78 15.14 3.07
CA VAL A 207 19.27 15.59 4.36
C VAL A 207 17.97 14.86 4.67
N ASP A 208 17.94 14.10 5.77
CA ASP A 208 16.72 13.47 6.27
C ASP A 208 15.81 14.52 6.92
N LEU A 209 14.77 14.93 6.18
CA LEU A 209 13.81 15.90 6.69
C LEU A 209 12.97 15.37 7.86
N THR A 210 12.82 14.05 7.99
CA THR A 210 12.06 13.45 9.09
C THR A 210 12.80 13.49 10.41
N ALA A 211 14.13 13.61 10.38
CA ALA A 211 14.96 13.79 11.57
C ALA A 211 14.71 15.13 12.29
N PHE A 212 14.11 16.12 11.61
CA PHE A 212 13.72 17.39 12.22
C PHE A 212 12.36 17.34 12.93
N LEU A 213 11.61 16.24 12.80
CA LEU A 213 10.34 16.08 13.51
C LEU A 213 10.58 15.81 15.00
N ASP A 214 9.60 16.16 15.83
CA ASP A 214 9.64 15.84 17.26
C ASP A 214 9.82 14.32 17.46
N SER A 215 10.72 13.92 18.35
CA SER A 215 11.06 12.51 18.57
C SER A 215 9.84 11.66 18.98
N LYS A 216 8.80 12.27 19.57
CA LYS A 216 7.53 11.60 19.89
C LYS A 216 6.74 11.15 18.67
N THR A 217 7.03 11.71 17.49
CA THR A 217 6.45 11.25 16.21
C THR A 217 7.09 9.97 15.69
N GLY A 218 8.19 9.53 16.32
CA GLY A 218 9.04 8.45 15.81
C GLY A 218 9.77 8.85 14.52
N CYS A 219 9.94 10.15 14.28
CA CYS A 219 10.50 10.72 13.04
C CYS A 219 9.78 10.19 11.80
N ARG A 220 8.44 10.15 11.85
CA ARG A 220 7.59 9.67 10.75
C ARG A 220 6.41 10.60 10.55
N PHE A 221 6.05 10.79 9.30
CA PHE A 221 4.83 11.50 8.92
C PHE A 221 3.78 10.49 8.44
N PHE A 222 2.56 10.61 8.96
CA PHE A 222 1.43 9.83 8.50
C PHE A 222 0.53 10.73 7.64
N PRO A 223 0.46 10.50 6.32
CA PRO A 223 -0.49 11.24 5.49
C PRO A 223 -1.91 10.93 5.95
N SER A 224 -2.81 11.91 5.86
CA SER A 224 -4.22 11.66 6.13
C SER A 224 -4.73 10.55 5.22
N GLY A 225 -5.48 9.59 5.75
CA GLY A 225 -5.99 8.41 5.01
C GLY A 225 -7.03 8.73 3.92
N VAL A 226 -7.16 9.99 3.54
CA VAL A 226 -7.99 10.48 2.44
C VAL A 226 -7.10 11.38 1.58
N CYS A 227 -6.63 10.86 0.45
CA CYS A 227 -6.09 11.68 -0.64
C CYS A 227 -7.09 11.60 -1.79
N PHE A 228 -7.56 12.75 -2.27
CA PHE A 228 -8.40 12.90 -3.45
C PHE A 228 -7.53 13.15 -4.69
#